data_AF-A0A4V1UAK5-F1
#
_entry.id   AF-A0A4V1UAK5-F1
#
_cell.length_a   1.000
_cell.length_b   1.000
_cell.length_c   1.000
_cell.angle_alpha   90.00
_cell.angle_beta   90.00
_cell.angle_gamma   90.00
#
_symmetry.space_group_name_H-M   'P 1'
#
loop_
_entity.id
_entity.type
_entity.pdbx_description
1 polymer ?
#
loop_
_entity_poly.entity_id
_entity_poly.type
_entity_poly.pdbx_seq_one_letter_code
_entity_poly.pdbx_strand_id
1 'polypeptide(L)'
;VIKQTAENYPETDFYKTDDLITQLGIGEALVTLLNEKGIPTPLAHVMLCSPRSRMDVLTADEINAINAKSKLVSKYSQDVDSHSAYEMLTQKLQEAAENAPARPAGKASAKEEMSTLEKVANNSVVKSIARTAGNTIVRSLLGALGLGGRSRSRKTSWF
;
A
#
# COMPACT_ATOMS: atom_id res chain seq x y z
N VAL A 1 -44.48 -27.71 6.40
CA VAL A 1 -43.32 -27.32 5.56
C VAL A 1 -43.76 -26.48 4.38
N ILE A 2 -44.35 -27.04 3.30
CA ILE A 2 -44.65 -26.26 2.07
C ILE A 2 -45.55 -25.04 2.31
N LYS A 3 -46.66 -25.18 3.05
CA LYS A 3 -47.54 -24.04 3.40
C LYS A 3 -46.81 -22.95 4.18
N GLN A 4 -46.05 -23.35 5.20
CA GLN A 4 -45.23 -22.42 5.99
C GLN A 4 -44.14 -21.75 5.15
N THR A 5 -43.59 -22.43 4.13
CA THR A 5 -42.64 -21.84 3.20
C THR A 5 -43.33 -20.83 2.28
N ALA A 6 -44.53 -21.14 1.79
CA ALA A 6 -45.32 -20.25 0.95
C ALA A 6 -45.68 -18.93 1.67
N GLU A 7 -45.98 -19.01 2.97
CA GLU A 7 -46.26 -17.84 3.84
C GLU A 7 -45.08 -16.87 4.00
N ASN A 8 -43.84 -17.27 3.67
CA ASN A 8 -42.69 -16.37 3.74
C ASN A 8 -42.51 -15.50 2.48
N TYR A 9 -43.23 -15.79 1.39
CA TYR A 9 -43.18 -14.98 0.19
C TYR A 9 -44.15 -13.79 0.28
N PRO A 10 -43.85 -12.67 -0.41
CA PRO A 10 -44.79 -11.57 -0.56
C PRO A 10 -46.09 -12.06 -1.20
N GLU A 11 -47.21 -11.55 -0.70
CA GLU A 11 -48.53 -11.84 -1.25
C GLU A 11 -48.62 -11.39 -2.71
N THR A 12 -49.35 -12.17 -3.50
CA THR A 12 -49.53 -11.96 -4.93
C THR A 12 -50.94 -12.37 -5.31
N ASP A 13 -51.64 -11.52 -6.07
CA ASP A 13 -52.98 -11.84 -6.58
C ASP A 13 -52.93 -12.77 -7.80
N PHE A 14 -51.74 -12.95 -8.38
CA PHE A 14 -51.56 -13.67 -9.63
C PHE A 14 -51.48 -15.19 -9.45
N TYR A 15 -51.05 -15.66 -8.27
CA TYR A 15 -50.72 -17.07 -8.05
C TYR A 15 -51.14 -17.56 -6.67
N LYS A 16 -51.49 -18.84 -6.59
CA LYS A 16 -51.56 -19.57 -5.33
C LYS A 16 -50.19 -20.14 -5.01
N THR A 17 -49.44 -19.47 -4.15
CA THR A 17 -48.04 -19.78 -3.86
C THR A 17 -47.83 -21.20 -3.32
N ASP A 18 -48.76 -21.70 -2.51
CA ASP A 18 -48.71 -23.05 -1.94
C ASP A 18 -48.83 -24.15 -3.00
N ASP A 19 -49.74 -23.98 -3.97
CA ASP A 19 -49.89 -24.88 -5.10
C ASP A 19 -48.71 -24.74 -6.08
N LEU A 20 -48.34 -23.50 -6.41
CA LEU A 20 -47.35 -23.22 -7.45
C LEU A 20 -45.95 -23.71 -7.09
N ILE A 21 -45.53 -23.60 -5.82
CA ILE A 21 -44.25 -24.16 -5.35
C ILE A 21 -44.12 -25.66 -5.64
N THR A 22 -45.23 -26.41 -5.61
CA THR A 22 -45.22 -27.85 -5.89
C THR A 22 -45.18 -28.17 -7.38
N GLN A 23 -45.55 -27.21 -8.22
CA GLN A 23 -45.64 -27.37 -9.67
C GLN A 23 -44.38 -26.90 -10.41
N LEU A 24 -43.47 -26.20 -9.72
CA LEU A 24 -42.23 -25.68 -10.32
C LEU A 24 -41.37 -26.80 -10.92
N GLY A 25 -41.01 -26.62 -12.18
CA GLY A 25 -40.10 -27.50 -12.90
C GLY A 25 -38.62 -27.15 -12.74
N ILE A 26 -37.76 -27.95 -13.38
CA ILE A 26 -36.33 -27.65 -13.50
C ILE A 26 -36.16 -26.39 -14.36
N GLY A 27 -35.41 -25.42 -13.85
CA GLY A 27 -35.18 -24.15 -14.56
C GLY A 27 -36.31 -23.14 -14.38
N GLU A 28 -37.25 -23.37 -13.47
CA GLU A 28 -38.25 -22.38 -13.06
C GLU A 28 -37.97 -21.90 -11.63
N ALA A 29 -38.30 -20.64 -11.36
CA ALA A 29 -38.12 -20.06 -10.04
C ALA A 29 -39.20 -19.03 -9.71
N LEU A 30 -39.39 -18.83 -8.41
CA LEU A 30 -40.16 -17.72 -7.86
C LEU A 30 -39.19 -16.62 -7.45
N VAL A 31 -39.35 -15.44 -8.05
CA VAL A 31 -38.45 -14.30 -7.85
C VAL A 31 -39.26 -13.09 -7.42
N THR A 32 -38.73 -12.37 -6.43
CA THR A 32 -39.20 -11.04 -6.02
C THR A 32 -38.05 -10.06 -6.18
N LEU A 33 -38.37 -8.81 -6.47
CA LEU A 33 -37.39 -7.73 -6.54
C LEU A 33 -37.76 -6.68 -5.49
N LEU A 34 -36.81 -5.80 -5.17
CA LEU A 34 -37.10 -4.64 -4.34
C LEU A 34 -37.47 -3.46 -5.24
N ASN A 35 -38.50 -2.71 -4.86
CA ASN A 35 -38.79 -1.43 -5.50
C ASN A 35 -37.80 -0.34 -5.04
N GLU A 36 -37.93 0.88 -5.57
CA GLU A 36 -37.06 2.02 -5.25
C GLU A 36 -36.98 2.36 -3.75
N LYS A 37 -37.98 1.94 -2.98
CA LYS A 37 -38.08 2.16 -1.53
C LYS A 37 -37.61 0.95 -0.72
N GLY A 38 -37.09 -0.10 -1.36
CA GLY A 38 -36.65 -1.33 -0.71
C GLY A 38 -37.78 -2.27 -0.29
N ILE A 39 -39.00 -2.08 -0.79
CA ILE A 39 -40.14 -2.96 -0.48
C ILE A 39 -40.18 -4.09 -1.51
N PRO A 40 -40.31 -5.36 -1.09
CA PRO A 40 -40.50 -6.48 -2.01
C PRO A 40 -41.72 -6.27 -2.91
N THR A 41 -41.53 -6.46 -4.21
CA THR A 41 -42.60 -6.48 -5.21
C THR A 41 -43.39 -7.80 -5.14
N PRO A 42 -44.60 -7.86 -5.73
CA PRO A 42 -45.35 -9.12 -5.84
C PRO A 42 -44.51 -10.23 -6.49
N LEU A 43 -44.77 -11.46 -6.05
CA LEU A 43 -44.06 -12.66 -6.48
C LEU A 43 -44.31 -12.95 -7.97
N ALA A 44 -43.24 -13.22 -8.71
CA ALA A 44 -43.30 -13.60 -10.12
C ALA A 44 -42.72 -15.00 -10.35
N HIS A 45 -43.42 -15.81 -11.16
CA HIS A 45 -42.91 -17.07 -11.70
C HIS A 45 -42.12 -16.79 -12.97
N VAL A 46 -40.86 -17.22 -13.01
CA VAL A 46 -39.92 -16.93 -14.11
C VAL A 46 -39.14 -18.18 -14.52
N MET A 47 -38.70 -18.21 -15.78
CA MET A 47 -37.74 -19.20 -16.27
C MET A 47 -36.31 -18.70 -16.05
N LEU A 48 -35.48 -19.53 -15.45
CA LEU A 48 -34.06 -19.28 -15.22
C LEU A 48 -33.25 -19.65 -16.46
N CYS A 49 -32.47 -18.69 -16.95
CA CYS A 49 -31.43 -18.96 -17.92
C CYS A 49 -30.15 -19.39 -17.17
N SER A 50 -29.65 -20.59 -17.44
CA SER A 50 -28.39 -21.05 -16.86
C SER A 50 -27.22 -20.18 -17.35
N PRO A 51 -26.21 -19.94 -16.49
CA PRO A 51 -25.02 -19.22 -16.92
C PRO A 51 -24.34 -19.99 -18.06
N ARG A 52 -24.06 -19.29 -19.16
CA ARG A 52 -23.30 -19.85 -20.28
C ARG A 52 -21.79 -19.86 -20.03
N SER A 53 -21.35 -19.34 -18.88
CA SER A 53 -19.95 -19.32 -18.48
C SER A 53 -19.58 -20.60 -17.71
N ARG A 54 -18.36 -21.09 -17.94
CA ARG A 54 -17.74 -22.07 -17.07
C ARG A 54 -17.41 -21.41 -15.72
N MET A 55 -17.91 -21.96 -14.62
CA MET A 55 -17.71 -21.46 -13.25
C MET A 55 -16.42 -21.98 -12.60
N ASP A 56 -15.43 -22.35 -13.42
CA ASP A 56 -14.24 -23.06 -12.97
C ASP A 56 -12.98 -22.27 -13.34
N VAL A 57 -11.85 -22.61 -12.70
CA VAL A 57 -10.58 -21.94 -12.93
C VAL A 57 -10.08 -22.26 -14.33
N LEU A 58 -9.55 -21.23 -15.02
CA LEU A 58 -8.93 -21.40 -16.33
C LEU A 58 -7.67 -22.26 -16.21
N THR A 59 -7.45 -23.12 -17.20
CA THR A 59 -6.19 -23.86 -17.35
C THR A 59 -5.04 -22.91 -17.68
N ALA A 60 -3.81 -23.32 -17.41
CA ALA A 60 -2.63 -22.53 -17.73
C ALA A 60 -2.56 -22.16 -19.23
N ASP A 61 -2.95 -23.08 -20.10
CA ASP A 61 -2.97 -22.86 -21.55
C ASP A 61 -4.00 -21.81 -21.98
N GLU A 62 -5.20 -21.84 -21.40
CA GLU A 62 -6.24 -20.83 -21.64
C GLU A 62 -5.79 -19.44 -21.17
N ILE A 63 -5.17 -19.36 -19.98
CA ILE A 63 -4.63 -18.11 -19.43
C ILE A 63 -3.56 -17.54 -20.37
N ASN A 64 -2.63 -18.39 -20.82
CA ASN A 64 -1.57 -17.98 -21.73
C ASN A 64 -2.12 -17.48 -23.08
N ALA A 65 -3.12 -18.17 -23.64
CA ALA A 65 -3.76 -17.77 -24.89
C ALA A 65 -4.50 -16.43 -24.78
N ILE A 66 -5.14 -16.15 -23.62
CA ILE A 66 -5.80 -14.88 -23.34
C ILE A 66 -4.74 -13.76 -23.19
N ASN A 67 -3.69 -14.02 -22.42
CA ASN A 67 -2.61 -13.06 -22.18
C ASN A 67 -1.87 -12.70 -23.47
N ALA A 68 -1.61 -13.67 -24.35
CA ALA A 68 -0.98 -13.44 -25.64
C ALA A 68 -1.77 -12.47 -26.54
N LYS A 69 -3.09 -12.38 -26.38
CA LYS A 69 -3.97 -11.47 -27.13
C LYS A 69 -4.13 -10.10 -26.46
N SER A 70 -3.68 -9.94 -25.22
CA SER A 70 -3.91 -8.73 -24.44
C SER A 70 -2.84 -7.67 -24.72
N LYS A 71 -3.29 -6.46 -25.07
CA LYS A 71 -2.42 -5.28 -25.27
C LYS A 71 -1.78 -4.79 -23.96
N LEU A 72 -2.34 -5.16 -22.81
CA LEU A 72 -1.86 -4.69 -21.50
C LEU A 72 -0.68 -5.51 -20.98
N VAL A 73 -0.55 -6.75 -21.45
CA VAL A 73 0.49 -7.68 -20.98
C VAL A 73 1.88 -7.10 -21.23
N SER A 74 2.11 -6.44 -22.37
CA SER A 74 3.43 -5.83 -22.64
C SER A 74 3.85 -4.76 -21.63
N LYS A 75 2.90 -4.13 -20.94
CA LYS A 75 3.17 -3.06 -19.96
C LYS A 75 3.19 -3.59 -18.53
N TYR A 76 2.37 -4.60 -18.23
CA TYR A 76 2.08 -5.02 -16.85
C TYR A 76 2.48 -6.47 -16.54
N SER A 77 3.12 -7.21 -17.46
CA SER A 77 3.52 -8.60 -17.19
C SER A 77 4.76 -8.73 -16.31
N GLN A 78 5.49 -7.64 -16.09
CA GLN A 78 6.71 -7.68 -15.28
C GLN A 78 6.37 -7.34 -13.84
N ASP A 79 6.67 -8.30 -12.96
CA ASP A 79 6.63 -8.07 -11.52
C ASP A 79 7.79 -7.13 -11.15
N VAL A 80 7.45 -5.98 -10.57
CA VAL A 80 8.43 -5.01 -10.09
C VAL A 80 8.46 -5.11 -8.58
N ASP A 81 9.52 -5.71 -8.04
CA ASP A 81 9.80 -5.69 -6.61
C ASP A 81 10.54 -4.40 -6.26
N SER A 82 9.91 -3.54 -5.45
CA SER A 82 10.46 -2.25 -5.07
C SER A 82 11.01 -2.31 -3.65
N HIS A 83 12.27 -1.93 -3.48
CA HIS A 83 12.88 -1.82 -2.15
C HIS A 83 12.09 -0.87 -1.26
N SER A 84 11.71 -1.37 -0.08
CA SER A 84 11.03 -0.55 0.90
C SER A 84 11.99 0.51 1.49
N ALA A 85 11.43 1.65 1.93
CA ALA A 85 12.23 2.69 2.58
C ALA A 85 12.95 2.15 3.82
N TYR A 86 12.36 1.18 4.51
CA TYR A 86 12.94 0.49 5.67
C TYR A 86 14.18 -0.33 5.30
N GLU A 87 14.12 -1.12 4.22
CA GLU A 87 15.28 -1.87 3.71
C GLU A 87 16.42 -0.92 3.34
N MET A 88 16.11 0.15 2.60
CA MET A 88 17.11 1.15 2.21
C MET A 88 17.77 1.84 3.42
N LEU A 89 17.01 2.12 4.48
CA LEU A 89 17.52 2.73 5.71
C LEU A 89 18.36 1.75 6.52
N THR A 90 17.91 0.50 6.63
CA THR A 90 18.60 -0.56 7.36
C THR A 90 19.94 -0.88 6.71
N GLN A 91 19.97 -0.99 5.39
CA GLN A 91 21.20 -1.19 4.63
C GLN A 91 22.19 -0.05 4.87
N LYS A 92 21.75 1.21 4.84
CA LYS A 92 22.62 2.36 5.12
C LYS A 92 23.16 2.38 6.56
N LEU A 93 22.37 1.93 7.53
CA LEU A 93 22.81 1.81 8.92
C LEU A 93 23.86 0.71 9.08
N GLN A 94 23.69 -0.41 8.40
CA GLN A 94 24.65 -1.52 8.37
C GLN A 94 25.96 -1.10 7.70
N GLU A 95 25.89 -0.47 6.52
CA GLU A 95 27.06 0.09 5.82
C GLU A 95 27.80 1.13 6.67
N ALA A 96 27.08 1.95 7.44
CA ALA A 96 27.68 2.91 8.36
C ALA A 96 28.33 2.26 9.59
N ALA A 97 27.78 1.14 10.07
CA ALA A 97 28.34 0.37 11.18
C ALA A 97 29.62 -0.37 10.77
N GLU A 98 29.66 -0.91 9.54
CA GLU A 98 30.83 -1.62 9.00
C GLU A 98 31.98 -0.67 8.64
N ASN A 99 31.67 0.55 8.18
CA ASN A 99 32.68 1.56 7.85
C ASN A 99 33.06 2.48 9.02
N ALA A 100 32.53 2.23 10.23
CA ALA A 100 32.94 2.98 11.41
C ALA A 100 34.38 2.61 11.78
N PRO A 101 35.35 3.55 11.82
CA PRO A 101 36.70 3.23 12.25
C PRO A 101 36.65 2.74 13.69
N ALA A 102 37.32 1.61 13.97
CA ALA A 102 37.45 1.07 15.31
C ALA A 102 38.03 2.15 16.24
N ARG A 103 37.14 2.80 16.99
CA ARG A 103 37.54 3.82 17.94
C ARG A 103 38.30 3.08 19.04
N PRO A 104 39.60 3.35 19.27
CA PRO A 104 40.30 2.69 20.34
C PRO A 104 39.57 3.01 21.64
N ALA A 105 39.31 1.98 22.44
CA ALA A 105 38.80 2.10 23.80
C ALA A 105 39.83 2.87 24.63
N GLY A 106 39.72 4.20 24.58
CA GLY A 106 40.52 5.14 25.32
C GLY A 106 40.11 5.12 26.78
N LYS A 107 40.94 4.44 27.56
CA LYS A 107 41.06 4.44 29.02
C LYS A 107 40.52 5.74 29.66
N ALA A 108 39.67 5.57 30.66
CA ALA A 108 39.42 6.58 31.67
C ALA A 108 40.73 6.96 32.35
N SER A 109 41.26 8.14 32.06
CA SER A 109 42.38 8.73 32.79
C SER A 109 41.87 9.93 33.58
N ALA A 110 42.00 9.75 34.89
CA ALA A 110 42.13 10.72 35.98
C ALA A 110 42.03 12.22 35.65
N LYS A 111 41.24 12.90 36.48
CA LYS A 111 41.32 14.33 36.77
C LYS A 111 42.77 14.72 37.10
N GLU A 112 43.38 15.52 36.23
CA GLU A 112 44.49 16.41 36.56
C GLU A 112 44.10 17.83 36.16
N GLU A 113 44.64 18.78 36.92
CA GLU A 113 44.10 20.10 37.14
C GLU A 113 44.10 20.99 35.89
N MET A 114 43.01 21.75 35.74
CA MET A 114 42.78 22.70 34.66
C MET A 114 43.90 23.74 34.57
N SER A 115 44.78 23.58 33.59
CA SER A 115 45.67 24.63 33.11
C SER A 115 44.84 25.83 32.63
N THR A 116 45.31 27.04 32.91
CA THR A 116 44.64 28.33 32.66
C THR A 116 44.20 28.56 31.20
N LEU A 117 44.70 27.77 30.26
CA LEU A 117 44.24 27.69 28.86
C LEU A 117 42.84 27.06 28.70
N GLU A 118 42.46 26.12 29.56
CA GLU A 118 41.18 25.42 29.50
C GLU A 118 39.99 26.31 29.93
N LYS A 119 40.23 27.30 30.80
CA LYS A 119 39.22 28.31 31.19
C LYS A 119 38.89 29.27 30.04
N VAL A 120 39.86 29.55 29.16
CA VAL A 120 39.64 30.37 27.96
C VAL A 120 38.94 29.56 26.87
N ALA A 121 39.26 28.27 26.74
CA ALA A 121 38.61 27.37 25.79
C ALA A 121 37.16 26.99 26.18
N ASN A 122 36.85 26.88 27.49
CA ASN A 122 35.52 26.51 27.99
C ASN A 122 34.55 27.69 28.16
N ASN A 123 34.95 28.91 27.83
CA ASN A 123 34.02 30.04 27.83
C ASN A 123 32.97 29.85 26.72
N SER A 124 31.69 29.91 27.08
CA SER A 124 30.55 29.71 26.17
C SER A 124 30.59 30.64 24.95
N VAL A 125 31.19 31.83 25.12
CA VAL A 125 31.40 32.85 24.09
C VAL A 125 32.46 32.42 23.06
N VAL A 126 33.56 31.82 23.50
CA VAL A 126 34.60 31.31 22.59
C VAL A 126 34.11 30.06 21.87
N LYS A 127 33.36 29.20 22.57
CA LYS A 127 32.78 27.96 22.01
C LYS A 127 31.67 28.23 20.99
N SER A 128 30.95 29.35 21.09
CA SER A 128 29.95 29.76 20.09
C SER A 128 30.59 30.43 18.87
N ILE A 129 31.65 31.23 19.07
CA ILE A 129 32.43 31.82 17.96
C ILE A 129 33.14 30.72 17.16
N ALA A 130 33.77 29.75 17.81
CA ALA A 130 34.45 28.63 17.15
C ALA A 130 33.48 27.74 16.34
N ARG A 131 32.28 27.46 16.88
CA ARG A 131 31.24 26.69 16.16
C ARG A 131 30.68 27.45 14.95
N THR A 132 30.59 28.77 15.04
CA THR A 132 30.03 29.60 13.97
C THR A 132 31.05 29.83 12.85
N ALA A 133 32.32 30.09 13.18
CA ALA A 133 33.40 30.23 12.21
C ALA A 133 33.77 28.89 11.55
N GLY A 134 33.74 27.78 12.29
CA GLY A 134 34.03 26.45 11.74
C GLY A 134 33.01 26.01 10.69
N ASN A 135 31.71 26.20 10.97
CA ASN A 135 30.66 25.80 10.02
C ASN A 135 30.62 26.68 8.76
N THR A 136 31.04 27.95 8.80
CA THR A 136 31.10 28.79 7.61
C THR A 136 32.33 28.50 6.75
N ILE A 137 33.48 28.19 7.36
CA ILE A 137 34.70 27.80 6.64
C ILE A 137 34.52 26.43 5.99
N VAL A 138 33.93 25.45 6.70
CA VAL A 138 33.63 24.14 6.10
C VAL A 138 32.62 24.30 4.97
N ARG A 139 31.60 25.15 5.11
CA ARG A 139 30.59 25.36 4.07
C ARG A 139 31.13 26.14 2.87
N SER A 140 32.08 27.07 3.06
CA SER A 140 32.73 27.79 1.96
C SER A 140 33.73 26.91 1.21
N LEU A 141 34.51 26.08 1.92
CA LEU A 141 35.40 25.09 1.31
C LEU A 141 34.63 23.97 0.60
N LEU A 142 33.55 23.47 1.20
CA LEU A 142 32.70 22.44 0.59
C LEU A 142 31.89 23.00 -0.61
N GLY A 143 31.59 24.30 -0.60
CA GLY A 143 31.04 25.03 -1.74
C GLY A 143 32.05 25.21 -2.88
N ALA A 144 33.30 25.55 -2.57
CA ALA A 144 34.38 25.68 -3.55
C ALA A 144 34.83 24.32 -4.15
N LEU A 145 34.69 23.22 -3.39
CA LEU A 145 34.92 21.83 -3.85
C LEU A 145 33.70 21.18 -4.54
N GLY A 146 32.61 21.92 -4.77
CA GLY A 146 31.47 21.43 -5.57
C GLY A 146 30.56 20.41 -4.88
N LEU A 147 30.65 20.25 -3.56
CA LEU A 147 29.79 19.37 -2.75
C LEU A 147 28.64 20.12 -2.05
N GLY A 148 28.43 21.39 -2.40
CA GLY A 148 27.27 22.19 -2.00
C GLY A 148 25.99 21.70 -2.68
N GLY A 149 25.02 21.29 -1.88
CA GLY A 149 23.78 20.62 -2.29
C GLY A 149 23.12 21.18 -3.55
N ARG A 150 22.97 20.31 -4.55
CA ARG A 150 22.02 20.48 -5.66
C ARG A 150 20.62 20.71 -5.08
N SER A 151 20.21 21.97 -5.01
CA SER A 151 18.80 22.32 -4.95
C SER A 151 18.15 21.79 -6.22
N ARG A 152 17.48 20.63 -6.11
CA ARG A 152 16.65 20.09 -7.19
C ARG A 152 15.43 21.00 -7.28
N SER A 153 15.47 21.96 -8.19
CA SER A 153 14.28 22.64 -8.70
C SER A 153 13.35 21.57 -9.25
N ARG A 154 12.31 21.26 -8.48
CA ARG A 154 11.25 20.33 -8.87
C ARG A 154 10.35 21.08 -9.85
N LYS A 155 10.63 20.93 -11.15
CA LYS A 155 9.65 21.24 -12.19
C LYS A 155 8.41 20.38 -11.91
N THR A 156 7.33 21.05 -11.55
CA THR A 156 5.99 20.52 -11.67
C THR A 156 5.70 20.31 -13.16
N SER A 157 5.81 19.07 -13.64
CA SER A 157 5.12 18.66 -14.87
C SER A 157 4.00 17.73 -14.47
N TRP A 158 2.80 18.27 -14.61
CA TRP A 158 1.54 17.55 -14.60
C TRP A 158 1.54 16.52 -15.72
N PHE A 159 1.56 15.24 -15.35
CA PHE A 159 0.90 14.08 -15.97
C PHE A 159 0.86 12.96 -14.93
#